data_AF-A0A0G4M2W4-F1
#
_entry.id   AF-A0A0G4M2W4-F1
#
_cell.length_a   1.000
_cell.length_b   1.000
_cell.length_c   1.000
_cell.angle_alpha   90.00
_cell.angle_beta   90.00
_cell.angle_gamma   90.00
#
_symmetry.space_group_name_H-M   'P 1'
#
loop_
_entity.id
_entity.type
_entity.pdbx_description
1 polymer ?
#
loop_
_entity_poly.entity_id
_entity_poly.type
_entity_poly.pdbx_seq_one_letter_code
_entity_poly.pdbx_strand_id
1 'polypeptide(L)'
;MATVALVNADLELDRDDYPAQCQNVCDPVARLGQLCNFDDNDRLDDRTEDQLEAQCFCTNNSFNVAQVAAQCAACMHNANRDTDDNE
;
A
#
# COMPACT_ATOMS: atom_id res chain seq x y z
N MET A 1 -21.31 6.60 -5.93
CA MET A 1 -19.93 7.02 -6.28
C MET A 1 -19.07 6.67 -5.07
N ALA A 2 -18.20 5.68 -5.18
CA ALA A 2 -17.33 5.26 -4.09
C ALA A 2 -16.04 6.08 -4.16
N THR A 3 -15.87 6.97 -3.18
CA THR A 3 -14.60 7.65 -2.96
C THR A 3 -13.59 6.61 -2.51
N VAL A 4 -12.62 6.28 -3.36
CA VAL A 4 -11.41 5.59 -2.91
C VAL A 4 -10.72 6.56 -1.98
N ALA A 5 -10.84 6.32 -0.67
CA ALA A 5 -9.95 6.95 0.29
C ALA A 5 -8.56 6.40 -0.03
N LEU A 6 -7.73 7.19 -0.71
CA LEU A 6 -6.30 6.98 -0.60
C LEU A 6 -5.99 7.22 0.87
N VAL A 7 -5.67 6.15 1.58
CA VAL A 7 -5.13 6.23 2.92
C VAL A 7 -3.72 6.80 2.77
N ASN A 8 -3.60 8.12 2.90
CA ASN A 8 -2.33 8.82 3.14
C ASN A 8 -2.03 8.74 4.63
N ALA A 9 -1.77 7.53 5.11
CA ALA A 9 -1.12 7.33 6.39
C ALA A 9 0.12 6.54 6.04
N ASP A 10 1.26 7.22 5.94
CA ASP A 10 2.58 6.71 6.29
C ASP A 10 2.65 5.18 6.17
N LEU A 11 2.47 4.71 4.93
CA LEU A 11 2.09 3.32 4.68
C LEU A 11 3.38 2.55 4.54
N GLU A 12 4.15 2.51 5.63
CA GLU A 12 5.20 1.53 5.84
C GLU A 12 4.51 0.17 6.06
N LEU A 13 3.87 -0.33 4.99
CA LEU A 13 3.31 -1.66 4.92
C LEU A 13 4.48 -2.62 4.80
N ASP A 14 5.06 -2.96 5.94
CA ASP A 14 6.01 -4.03 5.98
C ASP A 14 5.33 -5.32 5.50
N ARG A 15 6.08 -6.08 4.70
CA ARG A 15 5.60 -7.31 4.08
C ARG A 15 5.13 -8.35 5.12
N ASP A 16 5.57 -8.17 6.36
CA ASP A 16 5.27 -8.99 7.54
C ASP A 16 3.91 -8.66 8.18
N ASP A 17 3.30 -7.51 7.86
CA ASP A 17 1.94 -7.14 8.31
C ASP A 17 0.84 -7.82 7.50
N TYR A 18 1.20 -8.48 6.40
CA TYR A 18 0.24 -9.23 5.59
C TYR A 18 0.07 -10.66 6.09
N PRO A 19 -1.18 -11.14 6.18
CA PRO A 19 -1.45 -12.58 6.28
C PRO A 19 -0.69 -13.33 5.18
N ALA A 20 -0.13 -14.50 5.49
CA ALA A 20 0.71 -15.26 4.57
C ALA A 20 0.02 -15.51 3.21
N GLN A 21 -1.31 -15.69 3.22
CA GLN A 21 -2.13 -15.85 2.02
C GLN A 21 -2.21 -14.60 1.13
N CYS A 22 -1.96 -13.41 1.68
CA CYS A 22 -2.06 -12.13 0.98
C CYS A 22 -0.71 -11.58 0.47
N GLN A 23 0.42 -12.14 0.92
CA GLN A 23 1.76 -11.64 0.57
C GLN A 23 1.96 -11.48 -0.94
N ASN A 24 1.61 -12.50 -1.73
CA ASN A 24 1.77 -12.43 -3.19
C ASN A 24 0.84 -11.42 -3.87
N VAL A 25 -0.34 -11.16 -3.29
CA VAL A 25 -1.31 -10.19 -3.82
C VAL A 25 -0.87 -8.76 -3.50
N CYS A 26 -0.29 -8.56 -2.31
CA CYS A 26 0.11 -7.25 -1.81
C CYS A 26 1.53 -6.83 -2.23
N ASP A 27 2.43 -7.78 -2.52
CA ASP A 27 3.84 -7.52 -2.83
C ASP A 27 4.09 -6.43 -3.89
N PRO A 28 3.35 -6.37 -5.01
CA PRO A 28 3.64 -5.35 -6.03
C PRO A 28 3.44 -3.93 -5.52
N VAL A 29 2.42 -3.71 -4.66
CA VAL A 29 2.12 -2.39 -4.09
C VAL A 29 3.09 -2.08 -2.95
N ALA A 30 3.42 -3.06 -2.10
CA ALA A 30 4.41 -2.87 -1.03
C ALA A 30 5.80 -2.51 -1.57
N ARG A 31 6.25 -3.23 -2.60
CA ARG A 31 7.52 -2.92 -3.29
C ARG A 31 7.49 -1.54 -3.94
N LEU A 32 6.35 -1.12 -4.50
CA LEU A 32 6.22 0.21 -5.05
C LEU A 32 6.31 1.28 -3.96
N GLY A 33 5.67 1.08 -2.81
CA GLY A 33 5.81 1.96 -1.64
C GLY A 33 7.26 2.12 -1.21
N GLN A 34 8.00 1.02 -1.06
CA GLN A 34 9.43 1.06 -0.73
C GLN A 34 10.28 1.81 -1.76
N LEU A 35 9.94 1.70 -3.06
CA LEU A 35 10.63 2.44 -4.12
C LEU A 35 10.27 3.94 -4.15
N CYS A 36 9.07 4.27 -3.66
CA CYS A 36 8.53 5.62 -3.62
C CYS A 36 8.70 6.27 -2.24
N ASN A 37 9.37 5.63 -1.28
CA ASN A 37 9.61 6.18 0.04
C ASN A 37 10.69 7.27 -0.04
N PHE A 38 10.35 8.48 0.42
CA PHE A 38 11.23 9.63 0.44
C PHE A 38 11.57 10.12 1.86
N ASP A 39 11.02 9.51 2.92
CA ASP A 39 11.19 9.94 4.33
C ASP A 39 12.63 9.86 4.85
N ASP A 40 13.51 9.09 4.19
CA ASP A 40 14.93 9.05 4.53
C ASP A 40 15.70 10.32 4.08
N ASN A 41 15.01 11.32 3.54
CA ASN A 41 15.62 12.57 3.09
C ASN A 41 15.39 13.70 4.11
N ASP A 42 16.29 13.80 5.11
CA ASP A 42 16.38 14.89 6.12
C ASP A 42 16.42 16.35 5.55
N ARG A 43 16.34 16.50 4.23
CA ARG A 43 16.39 17.76 3.47
C ARG A 43 15.05 18.18 2.90
N LEU A 44 14.04 17.31 2.91
CA LEU A 44 12.70 17.61 2.45
C LEU A 44 11.81 17.91 3.66
N ASP A 45 10.77 18.70 3.44
CA ASP A 45 9.68 18.83 4.40
C ASP A 45 8.59 17.79 4.08
N ASP A 46 7.83 17.38 5.09
CA ASP A 46 6.80 16.33 5.01
C ASP A 46 5.86 16.50 3.81
N ARG A 47 5.47 17.76 3.52
CA ARG A 47 4.56 18.06 2.42
C ARG A 47 5.21 17.85 1.04
N THR A 48 6.51 18.07 0.93
CA THR A 48 7.28 17.79 -0.27
C THR A 48 7.48 16.30 -0.45
N GLU A 49 7.76 15.57 0.63
CA GLU A 49 7.86 14.10 0.65
C GLU A 49 6.55 13.45 0.17
N ASP A 50 5.41 13.84 0.77
CA ASP A 50 4.06 13.41 0.37
C ASP A 50 3.80 13.59 -1.14
N GLN A 51 4.21 14.74 -1.69
CA GLN A 51 4.00 15.05 -3.10
C GLN A 51 4.86 14.18 -4.01
N LEU A 52 6.10 13.91 -3.62
CA LEU A 52 7.01 13.05 -4.37
C LEU A 52 6.57 11.59 -4.32
N GLU A 53 6.14 11.11 -3.16
CA GLU A 53 5.60 9.77 -3.00
C GLU A 53 4.36 9.60 -3.88
N ALA A 54 3.37 10.49 -3.76
CA ALA A 54 2.17 10.47 -4.59
C ALA A 54 2.50 10.53 -6.09
N GLN A 55 3.47 11.38 -6.48
CA GLN A 55 3.91 11.50 -7.86
C GLN A 55 4.55 10.20 -8.37
N CYS A 56 5.34 9.51 -7.54
CA CYS A 56 5.98 8.24 -7.85
C CYS A 56 4.93 7.13 -8.08
N PHE A 57 3.94 7.01 -7.19
CA PHE A 57 2.82 6.09 -7.37
C PHE A 57 2.02 6.39 -8.65
N CYS A 58 1.72 7.66 -8.91
CA CYS A 58 0.91 8.08 -10.06
C CYS A 58 1.64 7.92 -11.41
N THR A 59 2.98 7.87 -11.40
CA THR A 59 3.78 7.67 -12.62
C THR A 59 4.17 6.22 -12.84
N ASN A 60 3.90 5.33 -11.88
CA ASN A 60 4.06 3.90 -12.09
C ASN A 60 3.10 3.42 -13.19
N ASN A 61 3.67 2.80 -14.21
CA ASN A 61 2.94 2.23 -15.35
C ASN A 61 3.24 0.74 -15.55
N SER A 62 3.97 0.12 -14.62
CA SER A 62 4.35 -1.29 -14.69
C SER A 62 3.20 -2.22 -14.34
N PHE A 63 2.19 -1.73 -13.61
CA PHE A 63 0.95 -2.43 -13.30
C PHE A 63 -0.17 -1.44 -12.96
N ASN A 64 -1.40 -1.94 -12.85
CA ASN A 64 -2.53 -1.12 -12.39
C ASN A 64 -2.52 -1.03 -10.86
N VAL A 65 -1.90 0.03 -10.33
CA VAL A 65 -1.75 0.27 -8.88
C VAL A 65 -3.10 0.20 -8.16
N ALA A 66 -4.12 0.90 -8.67
CA ALA A 66 -5.44 0.95 -8.04
C ALA A 66 -6.10 -0.45 -7.96
N GLN A 67 -5.98 -1.23 -9.03
CA GLN A 67 -6.55 -2.57 -9.10
C GLN A 67 -5.83 -3.54 -8.15
N VAL A 68 -4.50 -3.49 -8.08
CA VAL A 68 -3.73 -4.39 -7.20
C VAL A 68 -3.92 -3.99 -5.73
N ALA A 69 -3.92 -2.70 -5.41
CA ALA A 69 -4.21 -2.22 -4.06
C ALA A 69 -5.60 -2.66 -3.58
N ALA A 70 -6.62 -2.59 -4.43
CA ALA A 70 -7.96 -3.08 -4.12
C ALA A 70 -8.01 -4.61 -3.87
N GLN A 71 -7.26 -5.39 -4.65
CA GLN A 71 -7.16 -6.84 -4.44
C GLN A 71 -6.44 -7.19 -3.13
N CYS A 72 -5.36 -6.50 -2.82
CA CYS A 72 -4.64 -6.65 -1.56
C CYS A 72 -5.58 -6.34 -0.37
N ALA A 73 -6.27 -5.20 -0.41
CA ALA A 73 -7.23 -4.82 0.62
C ALA A 73 -8.35 -5.86 0.80
N ALA A 74 -8.89 -6.40 -0.30
CA ALA A 74 -9.89 -7.46 -0.25
C ALA A 74 -9.33 -8.77 0.35
N CYS A 75 -8.09 -9.15 0.02
CA CYS A 75 -7.45 -10.32 0.60
C CYS A 75 -7.31 -10.16 2.11
N MET A 76 -6.74 -9.03 2.56
CA MET A 76 -6.56 -8.76 3.99
C MET A 76 -7.90 -8.78 4.74
N HIS A 77 -8.93 -8.18 4.15
CA HIS A 77 -10.27 -8.16 4.72
C HIS A 77 -10.87 -9.56 4.90
N ASN A 78 -10.62 -10.47 3.96
CA ASN A 78 -11.10 -11.85 4.04
C ASN A 78 -10.26 -12.70 5.00
N ALA A 79 -8.94 -12.55 4.96
CA ALA A 79 -8.01 -13.25 5.84
C ALA A 79 -8.27 -12.96 7.33
N ASN A 80 -8.66 -11.72 7.65
CA ASN A 80 -9.00 -11.33 9.01
C ASN A 80 -10.34 -11.95 9.46
N ARG A 81 -11.33 -12.10 8.56
CA ARG A 81 -12.58 -12.80 8.88
C ARG A 81 -12.40 -14.28 9.14
N ASP A 82 -11.55 -14.94 8.37
CA ASP A 82 -11.21 -16.35 8.59
C ASP A 82 -10.58 -16.57 9.98
N THR A 83 -10.03 -15.53 10.62
CA THR A 83 -9.48 -15.61 11.99
C THR A 83 -10.58 -15.47 13.05
N ASP A 84 -11.56 -14.59 12.83
CA ASP A 84 -12.69 -14.34 13.75
C ASP A 84 -13.73 -15.49 13.74
N ASP A 85 -13.90 -16.19 12.61
CA ASP A 85 -14.86 -17.29 12.47
C ASP A 85 -14.39 -18.63 13.13
N ASN A 86 -13.21 -18.65 13.75
CA ASN A 86 -12.62 -19.82 14.43
C ASN A 86 -12.58 -19.68 15.97
N GLU A 87 -13.33 -18.76 16.57
CA GLU A 87 -13.51 -18.62 18.04
C GLU A 87 -14.76 -19.33 18.60
#